data_AF-A0A4R8D8Y7-F1
#
_entry.id   AF-A0A4R8D8Y7-F1
#
_cell.length_a   1.000
_cell.length_b   1.000
_cell.length_c   1.000
_cell.angle_alpha   90.00
_cell.angle_beta   90.00
_cell.angle_gamma   90.00
#
_symmetry.space_group_name_H-M   'P 1'
#
loop_
_entity.id
_entity.type
_entity.pdbx_description
1 polymer ?
#
loop_
_entity_poly.entity_id
_entity_poly.type
_entity_poly.pdbx_seq_one_letter_code
_entity_poly.pdbx_strand_id
1 'polypeptide(L)'
;MPTPTKGARLGGSPAHEKLILSNLATSLFEHGAITTTAAKAKRLQPLAEQMITKAKRGDLNSRRQVMKRIKDKSVVHVLFTEIGERYADRPGGYTRITKLGPRKGDNAPMVKIELVEALADSPKAKKTAAKKAPAKKAAAAEEPKTEDKVEDEPKVEDVATEDVATEDVQDEKVQDVVAEDAKTEDK
;
A
#
# COMPACT_ATOMS: atom_id res chain seq x y z
N MET A 1 0.88 -10.42 4.06
CA MET A 1 1.07 -9.68 5.32
C MET A 1 2.57 -9.50 5.53
N PRO A 2 3.03 -8.44 6.20
CA PRO A 2 4.45 -8.31 6.54
C PRO A 2 4.90 -9.50 7.38
N THR A 3 6.19 -9.83 7.32
CA THR A 3 6.78 -10.97 8.02
C THR A 3 6.42 -10.93 9.51
N PRO A 4 5.86 -12.02 10.07
CA PRO A 4 5.45 -12.04 11.47
C PRO A 4 6.65 -11.82 12.40
N THR A 5 6.44 -11.21 13.57
CA THR A 5 7.52 -11.09 14.55
C THR A 5 7.98 -12.47 15.05
N LYS A 6 9.29 -12.59 15.25
CA LYS A 6 9.89 -13.58 16.12
C LYS A 6 9.95 -12.98 17.53
N GLY A 7 9.38 -13.67 18.52
CA GLY A 7 9.34 -13.22 19.92
C GLY A 7 8.08 -12.43 20.31
N ALA A 8 8.19 -11.69 21.41
CA ALA A 8 7.06 -10.97 22.03
C ALA A 8 6.40 -9.97 21.06
N ARG A 9 5.07 -9.89 21.13
CA ARG A 9 4.21 -9.03 20.31
C ARG A 9 4.07 -7.65 20.95
N LEU A 10 3.87 -6.61 20.15
CA LEU A 10 3.56 -5.28 20.68
C LEU A 10 2.20 -5.32 21.40
N GLY A 11 2.12 -4.83 22.63
CA GLY A 11 0.88 -4.83 23.40
C GLY A 11 0.47 -6.20 23.96
N GLY A 12 1.37 -7.18 23.97
CA GLY A 12 1.21 -8.48 24.64
C GLY A 12 0.48 -9.55 23.81
N SER A 13 -0.54 -9.18 23.04
CA SER A 13 -1.33 -10.13 22.23
C SER A 13 -1.30 -9.81 20.73
N PRO A 14 -1.49 -10.81 19.84
CA PRO A 14 -1.56 -10.56 18.38
C PRO A 14 -2.74 -9.69 17.97
N ALA A 15 -3.86 -9.77 18.71
CA ALA A 15 -5.04 -8.93 18.45
C ALA A 15 -4.73 -7.47 18.78
N HIS A 16 -4.09 -7.21 19.92
CA HIS A 16 -3.72 -5.87 20.33
C HIS A 16 -2.65 -5.25 19.42
N GLU A 17 -1.65 -6.04 18.99
CA GLU A 17 -0.64 -5.58 18.02
C GLU A 17 -1.29 -5.08 16.72
N LYS A 18 -2.29 -5.81 16.19
CA LYS A 18 -3.02 -5.41 14.97
C LYS A 18 -3.72 -4.07 15.15
N LEU A 19 -4.34 -3.82 16.31
CA LEU A 19 -5.01 -2.56 16.62
C LEU A 19 -4.02 -1.41 16.75
N ILE A 20 -2.91 -1.63 17.47
CA ILE A 20 -1.84 -0.64 17.62
C ILE A 20 -1.30 -0.22 16.24
N LEU A 21 -1.03 -1.19 15.36
CA LEU A 21 -0.49 -0.91 14.03
C LEU A 21 -1.52 -0.24 13.11
N SER A 22 -2.80 -0.59 13.22
CA SER A 22 -3.89 0.07 12.50
C SER A 22 -4.01 1.55 12.89
N ASN A 23 -4.02 1.84 14.19
CA ASN A 23 -4.11 3.21 14.70
C ASN A 23 -2.88 4.03 14.30
N LEU A 24 -1.68 3.46 14.42
CA LEU A 24 -0.45 4.15 14.00
C LEU A 24 -0.41 4.43 12.50
N ALA A 25 -0.91 3.51 11.66
CA ALA A 25 -0.99 3.75 10.21
C ALA A 25 -2.01 4.86 9.89
N THR A 26 -3.14 4.87 10.59
CA THR A 26 -4.18 5.91 10.46
C THR A 26 -3.60 7.28 10.78
N SER A 27 -2.96 7.45 11.95
CA SER A 27 -2.32 8.71 12.34
C SER A 27 -1.17 9.11 11.42
N LEU A 28 -0.41 8.15 10.87
CA LEU A 28 0.66 8.46 9.91
C LEU A 28 0.11 9.04 8.61
N PHE A 29 -0.99 8.52 8.09
CA PHE A 29 -1.59 9.03 6.85
C PHE A 29 -2.39 10.32 7.08
N GLU A 30 -2.96 10.50 8.26
CA GLU A 30 -3.67 11.72 8.63
C GLU A 30 -2.73 12.91 8.83
N HIS A 31 -1.61 12.73 9.53
CA HIS A 31 -0.71 13.83 9.88
C HIS A 31 0.57 13.89 9.03
N GLY A 32 0.86 12.87 8.24
CA GLY A 32 2.09 12.75 7.42
C GLY A 32 3.36 12.42 8.21
N ALA A 33 3.41 12.69 9.52
CA ALA A 33 4.50 12.30 10.40
C ALA A 33 4.03 12.05 11.84
N ILE A 34 4.62 11.05 12.50
CA ILE A 34 4.34 10.73 13.90
C ILE A 34 5.62 10.43 14.68
N THR A 35 5.61 10.72 15.98
CA THR A 35 6.71 10.39 16.89
C THR A 35 6.33 9.19 17.75
N THR A 36 7.11 8.12 17.69
CA THR A 36 6.82 6.84 18.37
C THR A 36 8.11 6.13 18.79
N THR A 37 8.00 4.97 19.43
CA THR A 37 9.19 4.18 19.80
C THR A 37 9.78 3.48 18.58
N ALA A 38 11.10 3.29 18.57
CA ALA A 38 11.81 2.65 17.46
C ALA A 38 11.25 1.26 17.12
N ALA A 39 10.83 0.50 18.14
CA ALA A 39 10.21 -0.82 17.96
C ALA A 39 8.88 -0.73 17.22
N LYS A 40 8.02 0.24 17.55
CA LYS A 40 6.73 0.45 16.86
C LYS A 40 6.94 0.95 15.44
N ALA A 41 7.86 1.89 15.22
CA ALA A 41 8.15 2.44 13.90
C ALA A 41 8.63 1.36 12.91
N LYS A 42 9.57 0.50 13.32
CA LYS A 42 10.06 -0.62 12.48
C LYS A 42 8.96 -1.63 12.11
N ARG A 43 7.94 -1.78 12.95
CA ARG A 43 6.78 -2.66 12.68
C ARG A 43 5.77 -2.00 11.75
N LEU A 44 5.63 -0.69 11.86
CA LEU A 44 4.71 0.09 11.04
C LEU A 44 5.19 0.19 9.59
N GLN A 45 6.51 0.33 9.35
CA GLN A 45 7.07 0.52 8.00
C GLN A 45 6.53 -0.46 6.94
N PRO A 46 6.67 -1.79 7.08
CA PRO A 46 6.26 -2.71 6.02
C PRO A 46 4.74 -2.75 5.84
N LEU A 47 3.98 -2.37 6.88
CA LEU A 47 2.53 -2.24 6.80
C LEU A 47 2.14 -0.98 6.00
N ALA A 48 2.73 0.17 6.34
CA ALA A 48 2.47 1.44 5.69
C ALA A 48 2.89 1.42 4.22
N GLU A 49 4.07 0.87 3.91
CA GLU A 49 4.56 0.74 2.53
C GLU A 49 3.64 -0.13 1.67
N GLN A 50 3.14 -1.25 2.24
CA GLN A 50 2.20 -2.10 1.53
C GLN A 50 0.85 -1.39 1.27
N MET A 51 0.40 -0.53 2.20
CA MET A 51 -0.82 0.26 2.01
C MET A 51 -0.65 1.33 0.93
N ILE A 52 0.49 2.04 0.91
CA ILE A 52 0.79 3.03 -0.13
C ILE A 52 0.91 2.35 -1.51
N THR A 53 1.53 1.16 -1.56
CA THR A 53 1.63 0.38 -2.80
C THR A 53 0.24 0.00 -3.35
N LYS A 54 -0.70 -0.34 -2.46
CA LYS A 54 -2.11 -0.59 -2.83
C LYS A 54 -2.82 0.68 -3.26
N ALA A 55 -2.53 1.80 -2.61
CA ALA A 55 -3.08 3.10 -2.95
C ALA A 55 -2.70 3.51 -4.37
N LYS A 56 -1.42 3.37 -4.73
CA LYS A 56 -0.89 3.61 -6.08
C LYS A 56 -1.58 2.76 -7.16
N ARG A 57 -2.04 1.54 -6.84
CA ARG A 57 -2.78 0.68 -7.79
C ARG A 57 -4.20 1.19 -8.06
N GLY A 58 -4.83 1.86 -7.09
CA GLY A 58 -6.12 2.54 -7.28
C GLY A 58 -7.37 1.66 -7.40
N ASP A 59 -7.27 0.33 -7.46
CA ASP A 59 -8.41 -0.56 -7.71
C ASP A 59 -9.39 -0.72 -6.51
N LEU A 60 -10.64 -1.12 -6.80
CA LEU A 60 -11.68 -1.34 -5.78
C LEU A 60 -11.28 -2.42 -4.78
N ASN A 61 -10.58 -3.47 -5.24
CA ASN A 61 -10.07 -4.53 -4.39
C ASN A 61 -9.06 -3.99 -3.37
N SER A 62 -8.12 -3.14 -3.80
CA SER A 62 -7.13 -2.49 -2.93
C SER A 62 -7.81 -1.62 -1.88
N ARG A 63 -8.81 -0.82 -2.27
CA ARG A 63 -9.61 -0.03 -1.32
C ARG A 63 -10.26 -0.92 -0.26
N ARG A 64 -10.95 -2.00 -0.66
CA ARG A 64 -11.56 -2.98 0.26
C ARG A 64 -10.52 -3.64 1.17
N GLN A 65 -9.33 -3.95 0.67
CA GLN A 65 -8.26 -4.54 1.46
C GLN A 65 -7.66 -3.57 2.49
N VAL A 66 -7.56 -2.28 2.16
CA VAL A 66 -7.10 -1.25 3.10
C VAL A 66 -8.16 -1.01 4.18
N MET A 67 -9.45 -0.98 3.82
CA MET A 67 -10.57 -0.82 4.77
C MET A 67 -10.68 -1.95 5.80
N LYS A 68 -10.13 -3.15 5.52
CA LYS A 68 -10.01 -4.23 6.53
C LYS A 68 -9.07 -3.87 7.69
N ARG A 69 -8.20 -2.89 7.50
CA ARG A 69 -7.17 -2.46 8.46
C ARG A 69 -7.46 -1.08 9.00
N ILE A 70 -7.69 -0.09 8.14
CA ILE A 70 -8.00 1.30 8.50
C ILE A 70 -9.52 1.45 8.43
N LYS A 71 -10.15 1.77 9.55
CA LYS A 71 -11.61 1.90 9.65
C LYS A 71 -12.11 3.26 9.20
N ASP A 72 -11.28 4.28 9.30
CA ASP A 72 -11.63 5.65 8.94
C ASP A 72 -11.65 5.83 7.41
N LYS A 73 -12.81 6.21 6.88
CA LYS A 73 -13.03 6.43 5.45
C LYS A 73 -12.35 7.70 4.94
N SER A 74 -12.21 8.72 5.80
CA SER A 74 -11.58 10.00 5.44
C SER A 74 -10.09 9.79 5.13
N VAL A 75 -9.39 9.08 6.03
CA VAL A 75 -7.98 8.73 5.84
C VAL A 75 -7.77 7.82 4.64
N VAL A 76 -8.69 6.88 4.39
CA VAL A 76 -8.63 6.04 3.18
C VAL A 76 -8.83 6.88 1.92
N HIS A 77 -9.69 7.89 1.94
CA HIS A 77 -9.84 8.80 0.81
C HIS A 77 -8.53 9.53 0.51
N VAL A 78 -7.95 10.23 1.50
CA VAL A 78 -6.67 10.94 1.40
C VAL A 78 -5.54 10.02 0.92
N LEU A 79 -5.51 8.77 1.42
CA LEU A 79 -4.51 7.80 1.02
C LEU A 79 -4.55 7.49 -0.49
N PHE A 80 -5.73 7.37 -1.08
CA PHE A 80 -5.89 7.01 -2.50
C PHE A 80 -5.85 8.22 -3.43
N THR A 81 -6.35 9.38 -3.01
CA THR A 81 -6.38 10.59 -3.85
C THR A 81 -5.07 11.36 -3.79
N GLU A 82 -4.55 11.65 -2.60
CA GLU A 82 -3.37 12.50 -2.47
C GLU A 82 -2.08 11.69 -2.39
N ILE A 83 -2.03 10.73 -1.46
CA ILE A 83 -0.79 10.01 -1.14
C ILE A 83 -0.44 9.02 -2.26
N GLY A 84 -1.44 8.33 -2.83
CA GLY A 84 -1.27 7.39 -3.93
C GLY A 84 -0.67 8.07 -5.17
N GLU A 85 -1.21 9.22 -5.57
CA GLU A 85 -0.72 10.02 -6.69
C GLU A 85 0.68 10.58 -6.41
N ARG A 86 0.92 11.11 -5.20
CA ARG A 86 2.23 11.64 -4.77
C ARG A 86 3.38 10.65 -4.95
N TYR A 87 3.11 9.35 -4.83
CA TYR A 87 4.12 8.29 -4.92
C TYR A 87 4.04 7.45 -6.20
N ALA A 88 3.28 7.89 -7.21
CA ALA A 88 3.12 7.17 -8.46
C ALA A 88 4.47 6.80 -9.12
N ASP A 89 5.46 7.69 -9.11
CA ASP A 89 6.74 7.46 -9.77
C ASP A 89 7.81 6.80 -8.89
N ARG A 90 7.54 6.62 -7.59
CA ARG A 90 8.55 6.12 -6.63
C ARG A 90 8.45 4.60 -6.47
N PRO A 91 9.50 3.81 -6.78
CA PRO A 91 9.50 2.37 -6.56
C PRO A 91 9.91 2.04 -5.10
N GLY A 92 9.00 2.26 -4.16
CA GLY A 92 9.20 1.89 -2.74
C GLY A 92 9.93 2.92 -1.88
N GLY A 93 10.07 2.62 -0.58
CA GLY A 93 10.72 3.53 0.37
C GLY A 93 9.93 4.82 0.60
N TYR A 94 8.63 4.69 0.88
CA TYR A 94 7.73 5.84 1.07
C TYR A 94 7.78 6.44 2.48
N THR A 95 8.40 5.74 3.43
CA THR A 95 8.53 6.19 4.82
C THR A 95 10.00 6.36 5.19
N ARG A 96 10.29 7.37 6.01
CA ARG A 96 11.60 7.63 6.59
C ARG A 96 11.53 7.54 8.11
N ILE A 97 12.53 6.90 8.70
CA ILE A 97 12.73 6.80 10.15
C ILE A 97 13.90 7.70 10.54
N THR A 98 13.64 8.71 11.36
CA THR A 98 14.65 9.60 11.92
C THR A 98 14.74 9.34 13.42
N LYS A 99 15.92 8.97 13.90
CA LYS A 99 16.14 8.71 15.32
C LYS A 99 16.04 10.01 16.11
N LEU A 100 15.31 9.96 17.21
CA LEU A 100 15.25 11.03 18.21
C LEU A 100 16.02 10.59 19.46
N GLY A 101 16.21 11.53 20.39
CA GLY A 101 16.72 11.21 21.72
C GLY A 101 15.80 10.25 22.48
N PRO A 102 16.31 9.56 23.52
CA PRO A 102 15.49 8.66 24.32
C PRO A 102 14.42 9.43 25.11
N ARG A 103 13.30 8.78 25.39
CA ARG A 103 12.22 9.34 26.19
C ARG A 103 12.63 9.44 27.66
N LYS A 104 12.34 10.58 28.29
CA LYS A 104 12.54 10.80 29.73
C LYS A 104 11.62 9.87 30.53
N GLY A 105 12.20 9.13 31.48
CA GLY A 105 11.47 8.23 32.39
C GLY A 105 11.80 6.76 32.15
N ASP A 106 11.54 6.25 30.94
CA ASP A 106 11.77 4.84 30.60
C ASP A 106 12.94 4.61 29.64
N ASN A 107 13.65 5.68 29.26
CA ASN A 107 14.78 5.66 28.33
C ASN A 107 14.47 4.95 26.99
N ALA A 108 13.20 4.90 26.60
CA ALA A 108 12.79 4.22 25.38
C ALA A 108 13.34 4.97 24.15
N PRO A 109 13.94 4.29 23.17
CA PRO A 109 14.46 4.94 21.97
C PRO A 109 13.29 5.47 21.13
N MET A 110 13.19 6.80 21.01
CA MET A 110 12.15 7.46 20.23
C MET A 110 12.62 7.70 18.79
N VAL A 111 11.66 7.76 17.89
CA VAL A 111 11.85 7.91 16.45
C VAL A 111 10.70 8.75 15.90
N LYS A 112 11.01 9.64 14.96
CA LYS A 112 10.02 10.25 14.07
C LYS A 112 9.90 9.39 12.81
N ILE A 113 8.71 8.90 12.49
CA ILE A 113 8.42 8.25 11.21
C ILE A 113 7.57 9.18 10.36
N GLU A 114 8.02 9.45 9.13
CA GLU A 114 7.42 10.45 8.24
C GLU A 114 7.30 9.92 6.81
N LEU A 115 6.31 10.44 6.09
CA LEU A 115 6.16 10.27 4.65
C LEU A 115 7.24 11.07 3.91
N VAL A 116 7.88 10.46 2.92
CA VAL A 116 8.96 11.09 2.13
C VAL A 116 8.38 12.03 1.07
N GLU A 117 9.07 13.11 0.73
CA GLU A 117 8.65 13.99 -0.36
C GLU A 117 8.70 13.30 -1.73
N ALA A 118 7.87 13.78 -2.67
CA ALA A 118 7.84 13.28 -4.03
C ALA A 118 9.21 13.47 -4.71
N LEU A 119 9.53 12.58 -5.65
CA LEU A 119 10.85 12.54 -6.30
C LEU A 119 11.16 13.79 -7.17
N ALA A 120 10.22 14.72 -7.29
CA ALA A 120 10.40 15.98 -8.02
C ALA A 120 11.46 16.90 -7.38
N ASP A 121 11.62 16.86 -6.05
CA ASP A 121 12.49 17.79 -5.31
C ASP A 121 13.83 17.19 -4.83
N SER A 122 14.15 15.96 -5.26
CA SER A 122 15.46 15.37 -4.97
C SER A 122 16.40 15.58 -6.17
N PRO A 123 17.48 16.38 -6.06
CA PRO A 123 18.44 16.53 -7.15
C PRO A 123 19.04 15.16 -7.47
N LYS A 124 18.85 14.72 -8.72
CA LYS A 124 19.36 13.46 -9.25
C LYS A 124 20.85 13.33 -8.93
N ALA A 125 21.18 12.41 -8.03
CA ALA A 125 22.55 11.96 -7.82
C ALA A 125 23.02 11.16 -9.05
N LYS A 126 23.47 11.89 -10.07
CA LYS A 126 24.48 11.40 -11.01
C LYS A 126 25.79 11.21 -10.25
N LYS A 127 26.54 10.16 -10.65
CA LYS A 127 27.86 9.69 -10.15
C LYS A 127 27.69 8.64 -9.04
N THR A 128 27.92 7.34 -9.27
CA THR A 128 29.19 6.77 -9.76
C THR A 128 29.00 5.56 -10.68
N ALA A 129 28.80 5.82 -11.96
CA ALA A 129 29.26 4.96 -13.05
C ALA A 129 30.56 5.57 -13.60
N ALA A 130 31.63 5.57 -12.79
CA ALA A 130 32.95 6.07 -13.20
C ALA A 130 34.03 5.62 -12.19
N LYS A 131 34.29 4.32 -12.12
CA LYS A 131 35.62 3.81 -11.76
C LYS A 131 35.84 2.50 -12.51
N LYS A 132 36.28 2.62 -13.76
CA LYS A 132 36.77 1.52 -14.60
C LYS A 132 38.26 1.79 -14.84
N ALA A 133 39.13 0.86 -14.44
CA ALA A 133 40.42 0.63 -15.13
C ALA A 133 41.06 -0.70 -14.66
N PRO A 134 41.88 -1.38 -15.51
CA PRO A 134 41.78 -2.82 -15.75
C PRO A 134 43.12 -3.62 -15.71
N ALA A 135 43.05 -4.96 -15.72
CA ALA A 135 44.09 -5.89 -16.20
C ALA A 135 43.38 -7.23 -16.55
N LYS A 136 43.08 -7.63 -17.79
CA LYS A 136 43.87 -7.98 -19.00
C LYS A 136 44.36 -9.45 -19.02
N LYS A 137 43.68 -10.23 -19.89
CA LYS A 137 44.09 -11.41 -20.73
C LYS A 137 44.39 -12.74 -20.02
N ALA A 138 44.07 -13.94 -20.53
CA ALA A 138 43.57 -14.49 -21.81
C ALA A 138 42.94 -15.89 -21.50
N ALA A 139 42.22 -16.67 -22.33
CA ALA A 139 42.11 -16.83 -23.79
C ALA A 139 40.79 -17.58 -24.13
N ALA A 140 40.08 -17.18 -25.20
CA ALA A 140 39.81 -17.96 -26.45
C ALA A 140 38.59 -18.92 -26.35
N ALA A 141 37.45 -18.56 -26.98
CA ALA A 141 37.02 -18.91 -28.35
C ALA A 141 36.42 -20.34 -28.39
N GLU A 142 35.15 -20.57 -28.76
CA GLU A 142 34.67 -20.56 -30.15
C GLU A 142 33.11 -20.67 -30.19
N GLU A 143 32.45 -19.82 -31.00
CA GLU A 143 31.10 -19.98 -31.59
C GLU A 143 31.31 -20.52 -33.04
N PRO A 144 30.33 -21.05 -33.85
CA PRO A 144 28.96 -20.48 -33.97
C PRO A 144 27.81 -21.35 -34.59
N LYS A 145 26.64 -20.68 -34.81
CA LYS A 145 25.56 -20.88 -35.83
C LYS A 145 24.54 -22.02 -35.61
N THR A 146 23.23 -21.92 -35.92
CA THR A 146 22.37 -21.05 -36.78
C THR A 146 20.89 -21.27 -36.36
N GLU A 147 20.05 -20.23 -36.22
CA GLU A 147 18.98 -19.79 -37.17
C GLU A 147 18.03 -20.91 -37.67
N ASP A 148 16.73 -20.81 -37.36
CA ASP A 148 15.73 -20.50 -38.39
C ASP A 148 14.34 -20.09 -37.84
N LYS A 149 13.62 -19.36 -38.68
CA LYS A 149 12.38 -18.58 -38.51
C LYS A 149 11.17 -19.34 -39.10
N VAL A 150 10.02 -18.65 -39.24
CA VAL A 150 8.73 -19.00 -39.91
C VAL A 150 7.66 -19.47 -38.89
N GLU A 151 6.62 -18.71 -38.48
CA GLU A 151 5.64 -17.81 -39.14
C GLU A 151 4.66 -18.56 -40.06
N ASP A 152 3.49 -18.97 -39.53
CA ASP A 152 2.23 -19.09 -40.31
C ASP A 152 1.00 -19.26 -39.39
N GLU A 153 0.13 -18.25 -39.33
CA GLU A 153 -1.33 -18.40 -39.26
C GLU A 153 -1.83 -18.04 -40.67
N PRO A 154 -2.84 -18.73 -41.25
CA PRO A 154 -4.23 -18.32 -41.01
C PRO A 154 -5.31 -19.42 -41.21
N LYS A 155 -6.51 -19.23 -40.65
CA LYS A 155 -7.81 -19.22 -41.37
C LYS A 155 -9.01 -19.15 -40.39
N VAL A 156 -9.89 -18.24 -40.77
CA VAL A 156 -11.19 -17.73 -40.33
C VAL A 156 -12.38 -18.69 -40.18
N GLU A 157 -13.47 -18.10 -39.66
CA GLU A 157 -14.92 -18.40 -39.76
C GLU A 157 -15.52 -19.23 -38.62
N ASP A 158 -16.74 -19.02 -38.10
CA ASP A 158 -17.74 -17.94 -38.04
C ASP A 158 -18.86 -18.56 -37.18
N VAL A 159 -19.33 -17.94 -36.09
CA VAL A 159 -20.62 -18.30 -35.47
C VAL A 159 -21.27 -17.03 -34.89
N ALA A 160 -22.24 -16.53 -35.64
CA ALA A 160 -23.28 -15.63 -35.18
C ALA A 160 -24.34 -16.37 -34.33
N THR A 161 -25.19 -15.55 -33.68
CA THR A 161 -26.42 -15.83 -32.88
C THR A 161 -26.18 -16.11 -31.38
N GLU A 162 -26.88 -15.52 -30.40
CA GLU A 162 -28.22 -14.93 -30.38
C GLU A 162 -28.42 -14.07 -29.09
N ASP A 163 -29.27 -13.05 -29.20
CA ASP A 163 -30.16 -12.40 -28.21
C ASP A 163 -29.83 -12.28 -26.71
N VAL A 164 -29.74 -11.03 -26.22
CA VAL A 164 -30.34 -10.62 -24.93
C VAL A 164 -30.95 -9.22 -25.06
N ALA A 165 -32.25 -9.16 -25.36
CA ALA A 165 -33.09 -8.05 -24.97
C ALA A 165 -33.54 -8.25 -23.51
N THR A 166 -33.28 -7.28 -22.65
CA THR A 166 -33.93 -7.17 -21.33
C THR A 166 -34.45 -5.75 -21.17
N GLU A 167 -35.74 -5.58 -21.46
CA GLU A 167 -36.57 -4.57 -20.82
C GLU A 167 -37.14 -5.21 -19.55
N ASP A 168 -36.93 -4.58 -18.39
CA ASP A 168 -37.99 -4.30 -17.43
C ASP A 168 -37.44 -3.45 -16.27
N VAL A 169 -37.79 -2.16 -16.32
CA VAL A 169 -37.67 -1.18 -15.25
C VAL A 169 -39.02 -1.16 -14.55
N GLN A 170 -39.07 -1.56 -13.28
CA GLN A 170 -40.17 -1.17 -12.39
C GLN A 170 -39.66 -0.65 -11.05
N ASP A 171 -39.92 0.64 -10.89
CA ASP A 171 -39.91 1.47 -9.70
C ASP A 171 -41.16 1.23 -8.83
N GLU A 172 -41.18 1.80 -7.62
CA GLU A 172 -42.17 1.71 -6.52
C GLU A 172 -42.01 0.52 -5.54
N LYS A 173 -41.87 0.69 -4.21
CA LYS A 173 -42.45 1.67 -3.29
C LYS A 173 -41.61 1.78 -2.01
N VAL A 174 -41.30 3.00 -1.59
CA VAL A 174 -40.75 3.37 -0.27
C VAL A 174 -41.82 4.12 0.51
N GLN A 175 -42.46 3.45 1.46
CA GLN A 175 -43.24 3.96 2.62
C GLN A 175 -43.11 2.81 3.65
N ASP A 176 -42.55 2.95 4.84
CA ASP A 176 -42.95 3.86 5.91
C ASP A 176 -41.76 4.21 6.83
N VAL A 177 -41.66 5.50 7.14
CA VAL A 177 -41.02 6.00 8.36
C VAL A 177 -42.09 6.86 9.05
N VAL A 178 -42.11 6.81 10.38
CA VAL A 178 -42.87 7.67 11.32
C VAL A 178 -44.20 7.09 11.82
N ALA A 179 -44.13 6.27 12.88
CA ALA A 179 -44.92 6.41 14.12
C ALA A 179 -44.79 5.16 15.01
N GLU A 180 -43.97 5.22 16.07
CA GLU A 180 -44.29 4.70 17.43
C GLU A 180 -43.08 4.92 18.34
N ASP A 181 -42.92 6.17 18.78
CA ASP A 181 -42.20 6.52 20.00
C ASP A 181 -43.30 6.83 21.03
N ALA A 182 -43.81 5.79 21.70
CA ALA A 182 -44.63 5.88 22.92
C ALA A 182 -45.03 4.49 23.42
N LYS A 183 -44.13 3.83 24.17
CA LYS A 183 -44.46 2.94 25.32
C LYS A 183 -43.18 2.33 25.88
N THR A 184 -42.61 2.99 26.87
CA THR A 184 -41.73 2.34 27.84
C THR A 184 -42.11 2.88 29.22
N GLU A 185 -43.14 2.28 29.80
CA GLU A 185 -43.43 2.31 31.24
C GLU A 185 -43.56 0.85 31.70
N ASP A 186 -42.87 0.56 32.81
CA ASP A 186 -42.99 -0.60 33.70
C ASP A 186 -42.84 -2.02 33.12
N LYS A 187 -41.68 -2.66 33.38
CA LYS A 187 -41.50 -3.69 34.44
C LYS A 187 -40.09 -4.27 34.45
#